data_AF-A0A352RFN7-F1
#
_entry.id   AF-A0A352RFN7-F1
#
_cell.length_a   1.000
_cell.length_b   1.000
_cell.length_c   1.000
_cell.angle_alpha   90.00
_cell.angle_beta   90.00
_cell.angle_gamma   90.00
#
_symmetry.space_group_name_H-M   'P 1'
#
loop_
_entity.id
_entity.type
_entity.pdbx_description
1 polymer ?
#
loop_
_entity_poly.entity_id
_entity_poly.type
_entity_poly.pdbx_seq_one_letter_code
_entity_poly.pdbx_strand_id
1 'polypeptide(L)' 'MTYTIYHNPKCSKCKATLEILNSNGVEPKIIEYLKNPPTKDELKEIINKLKIRPSELVRFKEGKAIELG' A
#
# COMPACT_ATOMS: atom_id res chain seq x y z
N MET A 1 -13.82 13.77 -3.17
CA MET A 1 -13.42 12.67 -2.26
C MET A 1 -12.05 12.21 -2.73
N THR A 2 -11.00 12.36 -1.92
CA THR A 2 -9.62 12.14 -2.37
C THR A 2 -9.16 10.75 -1.95
N TYR A 3 -8.89 9.89 -2.93
CA TYR A 3 -8.33 8.56 -2.69
C TYR A 3 -6.81 8.66 -2.49
N THR A 4 -6.22 7.81 -1.67
CA THR A 4 -4.76 7.71 -1.52
C THR A 4 -4.32 6.31 -1.90
N ILE A 5 -3.29 6.22 -2.76
CA ILE A 5 -2.71 4.95 -3.18
C ILE A 5 -1.25 4.88 -2.72
N TYR A 6 -0.94 3.85 -1.92
CA TYR A 6 0.43 3.48 -1.57
C TYR A 6 1.01 2.64 -2.71
N HIS A 7 1.83 3.26 -3.54
CA HIS A 7 2.26 2.71 -4.82
C HIS A 7 3.76 2.37 -4.82
N ASN A 8 4.12 1.21 -5.38
CA ASN A 8 5.50 0.90 -5.74
C ASN A 8 5.62 0.89 -7.27
N PRO A 9 6.38 1.82 -7.88
CA PRO A 9 6.56 1.91 -9.34
C PRO A 9 7.16 0.66 -10.00
N LYS A 10 7.77 -0.24 -9.23
CA LYS A 10 8.32 -1.50 -9.74
C LYS A 10 7.32 -2.67 -9.68
N CYS A 11 6.16 -2.49 -9.05
CA CYS A 11 5.17 -3.54 -8.91
C CYS A 11 4.10 -3.45 -10.02
N SER A 12 4.05 -4.45 -10.90
CA SER A 12 3.10 -4.49 -12.02
C SER A 12 1.63 -4.40 -11.57
N LYS A 13 1.29 -4.99 -10.40
CA LYS A 13 -0.07 -4.91 -9.85
C LYS A 13 -0.44 -3.49 -9.41
N CYS A 14 0.51 -2.78 -8.79
CA CYS A 14 0.34 -1.38 -8.41
C CYS A 14 0.11 -0.46 -9.63
N LYS A 15 0.76 -0.73 -10.76
CA LYS A 15 0.51 0.00 -12.02
C LYS A 15 -0.88 -0.25 -12.56
N ALA A 16 -1.30 -1.52 -12.62
CA ALA A 16 -2.65 -1.89 -13.05
C ALA A 16 -3.74 -1.22 -12.18
N THR A 17 -3.56 -1.15 -10.85
CA THR A 17 -4.50 -0.43 -9.97
C THR A 17 -4.58 1.06 -10.31
N LEU A 18 -3.45 1.72 -10.57
CA LEU A 18 -3.43 3.14 -10.94
C LEU A 18 -4.13 3.38 -12.29
N GLU A 19 -3.90 2.52 -13.28
CA GLU A 19 -4.58 2.58 -14.57
C GLU A 19 -6.09 2.43 -14.44
N ILE A 20 -6.56 1.49 -13.60
CA ILE A 20 -7.99 1.33 -13.31
C ILE A 20 -8.57 2.60 -12.68
N LEU A 21 -7.89 3.19 -11.70
CA LEU A 21 -8.37 4.43 -11.06
C LEU A 21 -8.47 5.58 -12.07
N ASN A 22 -7.42 5.78 -12.87
CA ASN A 22 -7.39 6.80 -13.91
C ASN A 22 -8.49 6.58 -14.96
N SER A 23 -8.72 5.33 -15.37
CA SER A 23 -9.76 4.97 -16.35
C SER A 23 -11.18 5.23 -15.84
N ASN A 24 -11.37 5.28 -14.52
CA ASN A 24 -12.64 5.63 -13.87
C ASN A 24 -12.73 7.14 -13.54
N GLY A 25 -11.79 7.96 -14.03
CA GLY A 25 -11.75 9.40 -13.75
C GLY A 25 -11.41 9.73 -12.29
N VAL A 26 -10.80 8.80 -11.56
CA VAL A 26 -10.35 9.00 -10.18
C VAL A 26 -8.89 9.40 -10.19
N GLU A 27 -8.58 10.58 -9.68
CA GLU A 27 -7.20 11.04 -9.45
C GLU A 27 -6.79 10.81 -7.99
N PRO A 28 -6.08 9.70 -7.67
CA PRO A 28 -5.64 9.46 -6.31
C PRO A 28 -4.38 10.27 -5.97
N LYS A 29 -4.21 10.59 -4.69
CA LYS A 29 -2.92 10.97 -4.12
C LYS A 29 -1.99 9.75 -4.14
N ILE A 30 -0.90 9.82 -4.88
CA ILE A 30 0.09 8.74 -4.98
C ILE A 30 1.16 8.94 -3.90
N ILE A 31 1.38 7.91 -3.08
CA ILE A 31 2.44 7.87 -2.07
C ILE A 31 3.38 6.72 -2.39
N GLU A 32 4.64 7.03 -2.74
CA GLU A 32 5.69 6.02 -2.89
C GLU A 32 6.14 5.52 -1.51
N TYR A 33 5.47 4.50 -0.96
CA TYR A 33 5.66 4.05 0.42
C TYR A 33 7.08 3.54 0.74
N LEU A 34 7.87 3.16 -0.27
CA LEU A 34 9.26 2.79 -0.08
C LEU A 34 10.18 3.99 0.16
N LYS A 35 9.81 5.17 -0.36
CA LYS A 35 10.54 6.43 -0.14
C LYS A 35 9.96 7.23 1.03
N ASN A 36 8.64 7.25 1.13
CA ASN A 36 7.87 7.97 2.14
C ASN A 36 6.99 6.97 2.90
N PRO A 37 7.57 6.19 3.82
CA PRO A 37 6.83 5.17 4.55
C PRO A 37 5.75 5.83 5.43
N PRO A 38 4.58 5.20 5.56
CA PRO A 38 3.56 5.67 6.49
C PRO A 38 4.07 5.63 7.93
N THR A 39 3.61 6.58 8.73
CA THR A 39 3.84 6.60 10.17
C THR A 39 3.13 5.44 10.86
N LYS A 40 3.48 5.19 12.12
CA LYS A 40 2.84 4.14 12.94
C LYS A 40 1.32 4.34 13.03
N ASP A 41 0.86 5.58 13.18
CA ASP A 41 -0.56 5.87 13.33
C ASP A 41 -1.31 5.74 12.00
N GLU A 42 -0.73 6.17 10.89
CA GLU A 42 -1.28 5.90 9.55
C GLU A 42 -1.38 4.39 9.25
N LEU A 43 -0.36 3.60 9.64
CA LEU A 43 -0.41 2.15 9.50
C LEU A 43 -1.56 1.52 10.31
N LYS A 44 -1.80 1.98 11.55
CA LYS A 44 -2.94 1.53 12.35
C LYS A 44 -4.25 1.83 11.65
N GLU A 45 -4.41 3.04 11.10
CA GLU A 45 -5.61 3.40 10.35
C GLU A 45 -5.83 2.52 9.11
N ILE A 46 -4.76 2.26 8.35
CA ILE A 46 -4.80 1.37 7.18
C ILE A 46 -5.25 -0.03 7.60
N ILE A 47 -4.64 -0.59 8.63
CA ILE A 47 -4.98 -1.92 9.15
C ILE A 47 -6.44 -1.97 9.62
N ASN A 48 -6.91 -0.95 10.33
CA ASN A 48 -8.30 -0.84 10.77
C ASN A 48 -9.29 -0.78 9.59
N LYS A 49 -8.96 -0.04 8.53
CA LYS A 49 -9.78 0.05 7.31
C LYS A 49 -9.82 -1.28 6.56
N LEU A 50 -8.70 -2.00 6.53
CA LEU A 50 -8.58 -3.31 5.90
C LEU A 50 -9.22 -4.44 6.71
N LYS A 51 -9.46 -4.23 8.02
CA LYS A 51 -10.01 -5.22 8.95
C LYS A 51 -9.18 -6.52 9.00
N ILE A 52 -7.85 -6.37 8.94
CA ILE A 52 -6.88 -7.48 9.01
C ILE A 52 -6.02 -7.35 10.25
N ARG A 53 -5.26 -8.40 10.61
CA ARG A 53 -4.19 -8.29 11.59
C ARG A 53 -2.95 -7.65 10.96
N PRO A 54 -2.11 -6.93 11.73
CA PRO A 54 -0.88 -6.33 11.21
C PRO A 54 0.05 -7.32 10.49
N SER A 55 0.14 -8.57 10.97
CA SER A 55 0.93 -9.62 10.34
C SER A 55 0.45 -9.97 8.92
N GLU A 56 -0.83 -9.82 8.62
CA GLU A 56 -1.39 -10.14 7.29
C GLU A 56 -1.01 -9.08 6.25
N LEU A 57 -0.62 -7.87 6.69
CA LEU A 57 -0.06 -6.84 5.81
C LEU A 57 1.41 -7.11 5.46
N VAL A 58 2.12 -7.87 6.30
CA VAL A 58 3.54 -8.19 6.12
C VAL A 58 3.70 -9.25 5.03
N ARG A 59 4.56 -8.95 4.06
CA ARG A 59 4.91 -9.89 2.99
C ARG A 59 6.05 -10.80 3.47
N PHE A 60 5.73 -11.80 4.30
CA PHE A 60 6.71 -12.76 4.86
C PHE A 60 7.52 -13.53 3.80
N LYS A 61 7.06 -13.55 2.55
CA LYS A 61 7.80 -14.16 1.43
C LYS A 61 8.93 -13.27 0.87
N GLU A 62 9.19 -12.09 1.44
CA GLU A 62 10.15 -11.12 0.91
C GLU A 62 11.20 -10.68 1.94
N GLY A 63 12.48 -10.77 1.56
CA GLY A 63 13.62 -10.13 2.25
C GLY A 63 13.69 -10.41 3.75
N LYS A 64 13.97 -9.35 4.54
CA LYS A 64 14.11 -9.42 6.01
C LYS A 64 12.87 -9.93 6.75
N ALA A 65 11.68 -9.92 6.13
CA ALA A 65 10.49 -10.46 6.76
C ALA A 65 10.57 -11.98 6.95
N ILE A 66 11.35 -12.68 6.12
CA ILE A 66 11.62 -14.12 6.25
C ILE A 66 12.36 -14.42 7.56
N GLU A 67 13.28 -13.53 7.98
CA GLU A 67 14.07 -13.70 9.20
C GLU A 67 13.26 -13.40 10.48
N LEU A 68 12.11 -12.74 10.33
CA LEU A 68 11.25 -12.29 11.43
C LEU A 68 10.01 -13.20 11.63
N GLY A 69 9.85 -14.24 10.82
CA GLY A 69 8.71 -15.17 10.89
C GLY A 69 8.82 -16.37 9.96
#